data_AF-A0AAQ3M2W9-F1
#
_entry.id   AF-A0AAQ3M2W9-F1
#
_cell.length_a   1.000
_cell.length_b   1.000
_cell.length_c   1.000
_cell.angle_alpha   90.00
_cell.angle_beta   90.00
_cell.angle_gamma   90.00
#
_symmetry.space_group_name_H-M   'P 1'
#
loop_
_entity.id
_entity.type
_entity.pdbx_description
1 polymer ?
#
loop_
_entity_poly.entity_id
_entity_poly.type
_entity_poly.pdbx_seq_one_letter_code
_entity_poly.pdbx_strand_id
1 'polypeptide(L)'
;MGGPNLEVFKFGMYIMFPIGIMYYFGANLEQRFAVPDFWPKEGQTHTIPFEREDISAELARLKERRLAARARRLAIENQGQSTDITRHQEEENKHSRSEILQAVKLQESEKAQSVGSKGWSSWFR
;
A
#
# COMPACT_ATOMS: atom_id res chain seq x y z
N MET A 1 28.72 43.31 -6.96
CA MET A 1 28.02 43.20 -5.67
C MET A 1 26.82 44.12 -5.71
N GLY A 2 25.62 43.56 -5.93
CA GLY A 2 24.40 44.36 -5.96
C GLY A 2 24.15 44.93 -4.58
N GLY A 3 24.00 46.25 -4.48
CA GLY A 3 23.94 47.00 -3.22
C GLY A 3 22.74 46.64 -2.31
N PRO A 4 22.51 47.42 -1.24
CA PRO A 4 21.59 47.08 -0.13
C PRO A 4 20.16 46.69 -0.55
N ASN A 5 19.68 47.14 -1.71
CA ASN A 5 18.38 46.77 -2.26
C ASN A 5 18.25 45.26 -2.56
N LEU A 6 19.36 44.61 -2.94
CA LEU A 6 19.37 43.17 -3.24
C LEU A 6 19.34 42.33 -1.96
N GLU A 7 19.89 42.87 -0.86
CA GLU A 7 19.83 42.23 0.46
C GLU A 7 18.40 42.29 1.00
N VAL A 8 17.72 43.43 0.91
CA VAL A 8 16.31 43.58 1.33
C VAL A 8 15.39 42.61 0.57
N PHE A 9 15.61 42.43 -0.74
CA PHE A 9 14.86 41.43 -1.51
C PHE A 9 15.11 40.00 -1.02
N LYS A 10 16.38 39.63 -0.75
CA LYS A 10 16.72 38.32 -0.19
C LYS A 10 16.08 38.10 1.18
N PHE A 11 16.15 39.10 2.06
CA PHE A 11 15.51 39.04 3.38
C PHE A 11 13.99 38.90 3.27
N GLY A 12 13.35 39.67 2.39
CA GLY A 12 11.92 39.55 2.11
C GLY A 12 11.55 38.15 1.59
N MET A 13 12.33 37.60 0.67
CA MET A 13 12.12 36.24 0.15
C MET A 13 12.28 35.18 1.25
N TYR A 14 13.30 35.29 2.10
CA TYR A 14 13.52 34.34 3.20
C TYR A 14 12.45 34.39 4.29
N ILE A 15 11.75 35.51 4.44
CA ILE A 15 10.63 35.64 5.38
C ILE A 15 9.31 35.20 4.71
N MET A 16 9.05 35.64 3.48
CA MET A 16 7.79 35.35 2.77
C MET A 16 7.69 33.89 2.31
N PHE A 17 8.80 33.25 1.95
CA PHE A 17 8.82 31.85 1.52
C PHE A 17 8.33 30.88 2.60
N PRO A 18 8.89 30.85 3.83
CA PRO A 18 8.42 29.95 4.87
C PRO A 18 7.00 30.30 5.35
N ILE A 19 6.66 31.59 5.44
CA ILE A 19 5.31 32.01 5.83
C ILE A 19 4.28 31.59 4.79
N GLY A 20 4.58 31.76 3.50
CA GLY A 20 3.69 31.39 2.39
C GLY A 20 3.49 29.87 2.29
N ILE A 21 4.56 29.09 2.41
CA ILE A 21 4.48 27.62 2.45
C ILE A 21 3.67 27.17 3.67
N MET A 22 3.92 27.76 4.84
CA MET A 22 3.18 27.41 6.05
C MET A 22 1.72 27.86 5.99
N TYR A 23 1.38 28.96 5.31
CA TYR A 23 -0.02 29.34 5.11
C TYR A 23 -0.73 28.39 4.13
N TYR A 24 -0.07 28.04 3.03
CA TYR A 24 -0.66 27.20 1.99
C TYR A 24 -0.87 25.75 2.46
N PHE A 25 0.13 25.17 3.14
CA PHE A 25 0.04 23.80 3.65
C PHE A 25 -0.48 23.75 5.08
N GLY A 26 -0.11 24.67 5.97
CA GLY A 26 -0.41 24.65 7.41
C GLY A 26 -1.88 24.82 7.78
N ALA A 27 -2.67 25.57 7.00
CA ALA A 27 -4.09 25.80 7.32
C ALA A 27 -5.03 24.67 6.83
N ASN A 28 -4.60 23.88 5.84
CA ASN A 28 -5.48 22.95 5.12
C ASN A 28 -4.92 21.53 5.03
N LEU A 29 -4.09 21.10 5.99
CA LEU A 29 -3.56 19.73 6.01
C LEU A 29 -4.67 18.69 6.12
N GLU A 30 -5.62 18.90 7.03
CA GLU A 30 -6.66 17.91 7.32
C GLU A 30 -7.47 17.56 6.07
N GLN A 31 -7.96 18.55 5.34
CA GLN A 31 -8.77 18.30 4.14
C GLN A 31 -7.96 17.76 2.96
N ARG A 32 -6.66 18.05 2.89
CA ARG A 32 -5.78 17.63 1.77
C ARG A 32 -5.14 16.27 1.99
N PHE A 33 -4.96 15.86 3.24
CA PHE A 33 -4.30 14.61 3.61
C PHE A 33 -5.23 13.61 4.31
N ALA A 34 -6.49 13.96 4.60
CA ALA A 34 -7.47 12.99 5.05
C ALA A 34 -7.74 11.97 3.95
N VAL A 35 -7.47 10.71 4.26
CA VAL A 35 -7.86 9.58 3.41
C VAL A 35 -9.32 9.25 3.75
N PRO A 36 -10.27 9.48 2.84
CA PRO A 36 -11.64 9.05 3.06
C PRO A 36 -11.67 7.53 3.17
N ASP A 37 -12.45 7.01 4.11
CA ASP A 37 -12.60 5.57 4.35
C ASP A 37 -11.28 4.85 4.73
N PHE A 38 -10.38 5.53 5.48
CA PHE A 38 -9.14 4.91 5.96
C PHE A 38 -9.38 3.64 6.79
N TRP A 39 -10.43 3.62 7.61
CA TRP A 39 -10.79 2.45 8.43
C TRP A 39 -11.73 1.52 7.67
N PRO A 40 -11.53 0.18 7.74
CA PRO A 40 -12.49 -0.78 7.21
C PRO A 40 -13.88 -0.50 7.75
N LYS A 41 -14.86 -0.37 6.85
CA LYS A 41 -16.25 -0.10 7.23
C LYS A 41 -16.81 -1.25 8.06
N GLU A 42 -17.77 -0.97 8.93
CA GLU A 42 -18.34 -1.91 9.92
C GLU A 42 -19.02 -3.18 9.33
N GLY A 43 -18.99 -3.40 8.01
CA GLY A 43 -19.43 -4.64 7.36
C GLY A 43 -18.35 -5.38 6.54
N GLN A 44 -17.12 -4.86 6.46
CA GLN A 44 -16.00 -5.52 5.78
C GLN A 44 -15.23 -6.47 6.70
N THR A 45 -15.45 -6.38 8.01
CA THR A 45 -14.86 -7.29 8.99
C THR A 45 -15.81 -8.44 9.24
N HIS A 46 -15.27 -9.66 9.30
CA HIS A 46 -16.05 -10.82 9.72
C HIS A 46 -16.56 -10.60 11.15
N THR A 47 -17.88 -10.58 11.31
CA THR A 47 -18.52 -10.53 12.63
C THR A 47 -18.25 -11.84 13.35
N ILE A 48 -17.67 -11.76 14.55
CA ILE A 48 -17.46 -12.94 15.40
C ILE A 48 -18.84 -13.35 15.94
N PRO A 49 -19.24 -14.63 15.84
CA PRO A 49 -20.51 -15.08 16.43
C PRO A 49 -20.43 -14.96 17.96
N PHE A 50 -21.44 -14.33 18.56
CA PHE A 50 -21.50 -14.11 20.01
C PHE A 50 -22.39 -15.14 20.74
N GLU A 51 -23.32 -15.77 20.03
CA GLU A 51 -24.21 -16.80 20.59
C GLU A 51 -23.53 -18.17 20.67
N ARG A 52 -23.85 -18.95 21.71
CA ARG A 52 -23.18 -20.23 22.01
C ARG A 52 -23.42 -21.28 20.92
N GLU A 53 -24.64 -21.31 20.38
CA GLU A 53 -25.08 -22.22 19.34
C GLU A 53 -24.28 -21.95 18.04
N ASP A 54 -24.18 -20.68 17.64
CA ASP A 54 -23.43 -20.25 16.46
C ASP A 54 -21.92 -20.53 16.59
N ILE A 55 -21.36 -20.29 17.78
CA ILE A 55 -19.96 -20.65 18.08
C ILE A 55 -19.75 -22.15 17.91
N SER A 56 -20.67 -22.98 18.39
CA SER A 56 -20.54 -24.43 18.29
C SER A 56 -20.59 -24.93 16.83
N ALA A 57 -21.47 -24.33 16.01
CA ALA A 57 -21.63 -24.65 14.61
C ALA A 57 -20.39 -24.23 13.79
N GLU A 58 -19.89 -23.01 13.98
CA GLU A 58 -18.68 -22.54 13.30
C GLU A 58 -17.44 -23.34 13.74
N LEU A 59 -17.38 -23.74 15.02
CA LEU A 59 -16.30 -24.60 15.53
C LEU A 59 -16.36 -26.01 14.94
N ALA A 60 -17.55 -26.57 14.71
CA ALA A 60 -17.71 -27.84 13.99
C ALA A 60 -17.23 -27.72 12.54
N ARG A 61 -17.67 -26.67 11.83
CA ARG A 61 -17.22 -26.35 10.46
C ARG A 61 -15.69 -26.20 10.37
N LEU A 62 -15.07 -25.51 11.33
CA LEU A 62 -13.61 -25.34 11.39
C LEU A 62 -12.88 -26.66 11.65
N LYS A 63 -13.43 -27.54 12.51
CA LYS A 63 -12.88 -28.88 12.75
C LYS A 63 -12.93 -29.74 11.49
N GLU A 64 -14.05 -29.75 10.79
CA GLU A 64 -14.21 -30.47 9.52
C GLU A 64 -13.21 -29.97 8.47
N ARG A 65 -13.08 -28.64 8.31
CA ARG A 65 -12.09 -28.04 7.41
C ARG A 65 -10.66 -28.46 7.74
N ARG A 66 -10.31 -28.53 9.04
CA ARG A 66 -8.99 -29.00 9.49
C ARG A 66 -8.77 -30.47 9.19
N LEU A 67 -9.76 -31.32 9.46
CA LEU A 67 -9.67 -32.75 9.18
C LEU A 67 -9.55 -33.03 7.67
N ALA A 68 -10.33 -32.33 6.85
CA ALA A 68 -10.24 -32.41 5.40
C ALA A 68 -8.86 -31.97 4.87
N ALA A 69 -8.33 -30.86 5.38
CA ALA A 69 -6.98 -30.40 5.01
C ALA A 69 -5.91 -31.42 5.44
N ARG A 70 -6.04 -32.02 6.63
CA ARG A 70 -5.13 -33.06 7.10
C ARG A 70 -5.21 -34.33 6.24
N ALA A 71 -6.42 -34.78 5.90
CA ALA A 71 -6.63 -35.94 5.05
C ALA A 71 -6.02 -35.73 3.65
N ARG A 72 -6.19 -34.53 3.06
CA ARG A 72 -5.53 -34.16 1.80
C ARG A 72 -4.01 -34.22 1.91
N ARG A 73 -3.42 -33.70 2.99
CA ARG A 73 -1.97 -33.76 3.22
C ARG A 73 -1.46 -35.20 3.27
N LEU A 74 -2.13 -36.07 4.04
CA LEU A 74 -1.77 -37.48 4.16
C LEU A 74 -1.93 -38.24 2.84
N ALA A 75 -2.95 -37.91 2.04
CA ALA A 75 -3.15 -38.51 0.72
C ALA A 75 -2.02 -38.15 -0.26
N ILE A 76 -1.56 -36.89 -0.25
CA ILE A 76 -0.43 -36.44 -1.08
C ILE A 76 0.89 -37.08 -0.61
N GLU A 77 1.10 -37.19 0.70
CA GLU A 77 2.27 -37.84 1.29
C GLU A 77 2.32 -39.34 0.94
N ASN A 78 1.20 -40.05 1.01
CA ASN A 78 1.09 -41.45 0.57
C ASN A 78 1.33 -41.64 -0.93
N GLN A 79 1.11 -40.61 -1.75
CA GLN A 79 1.38 -40.63 -3.19
C GLN A 79 2.85 -40.30 -3.53
N GLY A 80 3.71 -40.10 -2.52
CA GLY A 80 5.15 -39.89 -2.70
C GLY A 80 5.52 -38.54 -3.33
N GLN A 81 4.58 -37.60 -3.41
CA GLN A 81 4.84 -36.25 -3.93
C GLN A 81 5.30 -35.32 -2.80
N SER A 82 6.35 -34.54 -3.05
CA SER A 82 6.88 -33.57 -2.09
C SER A 82 5.85 -32.46 -1.81
N THR A 83 5.42 -32.36 -0.54
CA THR A 83 4.26 -31.55 -0.14
C THR A 83 4.41 -30.03 -0.30
N ASP A 84 5.62 -29.52 -0.53
CA ASP A 84 5.90 -28.08 -0.64
C ASP A 84 5.60 -27.51 -2.04
N ILE A 85 5.80 -28.29 -3.11
CA ILE A 85 5.63 -27.79 -4.49
C ILE A 85 4.14 -27.57 -4.81
N THR A 86 3.27 -28.49 -4.38
CA THR A 86 1.82 -28.42 -4.62
C THR A 86 1.15 -27.27 -3.86
N ARG A 87 1.64 -26.91 -2.67
CA ARG A 87 1.07 -25.82 -1.84
C ARG A 87 1.29 -24.45 -2.46
N HIS A 88 2.51 -24.16 -2.90
CA HIS A 88 2.80 -22.88 -3.55
C HIS A 88 1.99 -22.70 -4.83
N GLN A 89 1.78 -23.78 -5.60
CA GLN A 89 1.01 -23.75 -6.84
C GLN A 89 -0.50 -23.55 -6.59
N GLU A 90 -1.08 -24.18 -5.56
CA GLU A 90 -2.49 -23.96 -5.17
C GLU A 90 -2.72 -22.57 -4.55
N GLU A 91 -1.77 -22.06 -3.76
CA GLU A 91 -1.85 -20.72 -3.17
C GLU A 91 -1.73 -19.62 -4.24
N GLU A 92 -0.84 -19.79 -5.22
CA GLU A 92 -0.69 -18.88 -6.36
C GLU A 92 -1.92 -18.88 -7.28
N ASN A 93 -2.55 -20.03 -7.48
CA ASN A 93 -3.76 -20.14 -8.30
C ASN A 93 -5.00 -19.55 -7.58
N LYS A 94 -5.06 -19.66 -6.25
CA LYS A 94 -6.16 -19.10 -5.44
C LYS A 94 -6.03 -17.60 -5.16
N HIS A 95 -4.78 -17.10 -5.04
CA HIS A 95 -4.44 -15.68 -4.98
C HIS A 95 -3.85 -15.21 -6.32
N SER A 96 -4.52 -15.54 -7.44
CA SER A 96 -4.27 -14.83 -8.70
C SER A 96 -4.35 -13.33 -8.42
N ARG A 97 -3.18 -12.67 -8.56
CA ARG A 97 -2.82 -11.38 -7.99
C ARG A 97 -3.99 -10.39 -7.94
N SER A 98 -4.34 -10.00 -6.72
CA SER A 98 -5.34 -9.00 -6.42
C SER A 98 -5.13 -7.74 -7.26
N GLU A 99 -6.22 -7.28 -7.86
CA GLU A 99 -6.37 -6.11 -8.72
C GLU A 99 -5.72 -4.83 -8.16
N ILE A 100 -5.44 -4.80 -6.86
CA ILE A 100 -4.73 -3.73 -6.13
C ILE A 100 -3.34 -3.46 -6.73
N LEU A 101 -2.60 -4.49 -7.17
CA LEU A 101 -1.29 -4.30 -7.82
C LEU A 101 -1.39 -3.94 -9.30
N GLN A 102 -2.53 -4.20 -9.94
CA GLN A 102 -2.78 -3.78 -11.33
C GLN A 102 -3.22 -2.32 -11.41
N ALA A 103 -3.97 -1.83 -10.42
CA ALA A 103 -4.32 -0.41 -10.28
C ALA A 103 -3.11 0.50 -10.00
N VAL A 104 -1.98 -0.07 -9.53
CA VAL A 104 -0.70 0.62 -9.29
C VAL A 104 0.27 0.45 -10.47
N LYS A 105 -0.19 -0.02 -11.63
CA LYS A 105 0.63 0.04 -12.85
C LYS A 105 0.69 1.48 -13.35
N LEU A 106 1.67 2.20 -12.83
CA LEU A 106 2.13 3.51 -13.29
C LEU A 106 2.11 3.60 -14.81
N GLN A 107 1.48 4.65 -15.33
CA GLN A 107 1.54 5.06 -16.73
C GLN A 107 2.96 5.55 -17.04
N GLU A 108 3.88 4.61 -17.23
CA GLU A 108 5.22 4.88 -17.72
C GLU A 108 5.21 4.75 -19.24
N SER A 109 4.92 5.87 -19.92
CA SER A 109 5.30 6.05 -21.32
C SER A 109 5.37 7.55 -21.65
N GLU A 110 6.42 7.89 -22.40
CA GLU A 110 6.68 9.12 -23.16
C GLU A 110 7.39 10.32 -22.51
N LYS A 111 7.22 10.65 -21.21
CA LYS A 111 7.89 11.87 -20.67
C LYS A 111 9.33 11.69 -20.14
N ALA A 112 9.76 10.46 -19.85
CA ALA A 112 11.09 10.20 -19.29
C ALA A 112 12.25 10.23 -20.30
N GLN A 113 11.97 10.17 -21.61
CA GLN A 113 13.03 10.17 -22.64
C GLN A 113 13.52 11.57 -23.08
N SER A 114 12.92 12.66 -22.59
CA SER A 114 13.30 14.03 -23.01
C SER A 114 14.20 14.80 -22.02
N VAL A 115 14.44 14.30 -20.81
CA VAL A 115 15.28 14.98 -19.80
C VAL A 115 16.62 14.26 -19.66
N GLY A 116 17.27 14.05 -20.81
CA GLY A 116 18.65 13.58 -20.89
C GLY A 116 19.65 14.67 -20.49
N SER A 117 20.55 14.29 -19.57
CA SER A 117 21.96 14.70 -19.52
C SER A 117 22.41 16.05 -18.91
N LYS A 118 21.58 16.84 -18.20
CA LYS A 118 22.06 18.13 -17.64
C LYS A 118 21.68 18.41 -16.18
N GLY A 119 21.62 17.38 -15.33
CA GLY A 119 21.17 17.55 -13.94
C GLY A 119 22.25 17.97 -12.93
N TRP A 120 23.49 17.47 -13.06
CA TRP A 120 24.45 17.52 -11.93
C TRP A 120 25.76 18.27 -12.20
N SER A 121 26.15 18.43 -13.47
CA SER A 121 27.40 19.12 -13.86
C SER A 121 27.29 20.66 -13.94
N SER A 122 26.10 21.22 -13.80
CA SER A 122 25.86 22.67 -13.93
C SER A 122 26.04 23.47 -12.63
N TRP A 123 26.23 22.80 -11.48
CA TRP A 123 26.33 23.48 -10.18
C TRP A 123 27.78 23.81 -9.78
N PHE A 124 28.76 23.33 -10.55
CA PHE A 124 30.20 23.45 -10.26
C PHE A 124 30.94 24.39 -11.23
N ARG A 125 30.22 25.19 -12.02
CA ARG A 125 30.81 26.13 -12.97
C ARG A 125 30.38 27.56 -12.69
#